data_AF-A0A520FW44-F1
#
_entry.id   AF-A0A520FW44-F1
#
_cell.length_a   1.000
_cell.length_b   1.000
_cell.length_c   1.000
_cell.angle_alpha   90.00
_cell.angle_beta   90.00
_cell.angle_gamma   90.00
#
_symmetry.space_group_name_H-M   'P 1'
#
loop_
_entity.id
_entity.type
_entity.pdbx_description
1 polymer ?
#
loop_
_entity_poly.entity_id
_entity_poly.type
_entity_poly.pdbx_seq_one_letter_code
_entity_poly.pdbx_strand_id
1 'polypeptide(L)'
;MKTPIRSSLAFVLAAASLMGASSALAAGATSIGADASILQRERAVCDGIQQDRAACLREAGAARQAARQGDLTSAAPTSYEQNALARCNLQPPTERVACEARMRGTGMTSVEGSVLGGGLIRETVTPITPGSVQ
;
A
#
# COMPACT_ATOMS: atom_id res chain seq x y z
N MET A 1 -51.77 -69.15 30.21
CA MET A 1 -52.26 -67.83 30.65
C MET A 1 -51.47 -66.77 29.92
N LYS A 2 -52.16 -65.85 29.22
CA LYS A 2 -51.61 -64.76 28.42
C LYS A 2 -51.38 -63.53 29.30
N THR A 3 -50.24 -62.85 29.15
CA THR A 3 -50.08 -61.40 29.41
C THR A 3 -48.78 -60.85 28.81
N PRO A 4 -48.71 -59.53 28.52
CA PRO A 4 -48.23 -59.04 27.24
C PRO A 4 -47.04 -58.06 27.27
N ILE A 5 -46.43 -57.95 26.09
CA ILE A 5 -45.55 -56.88 25.58
C ILE A 5 -46.11 -55.49 25.91
N ARG A 6 -45.37 -54.64 26.64
CA ARG A 6 -45.44 -53.16 26.53
C ARG A 6 -44.13 -52.46 26.92
N SER A 7 -43.69 -51.60 26.02
CA SER A 7 -43.14 -50.26 26.32
C SER A 7 -41.74 -50.18 26.93
N SER A 8 -40.72 -50.17 26.07
CA SER A 8 -39.41 -49.54 26.36
C SER A 8 -38.70 -49.14 25.05
N LEU A 9 -39.44 -48.57 24.09
CA LEU A 9 -38.92 -48.06 22.81
C LEU A 9 -39.02 -46.53 22.81
N ALA A 10 -38.42 -45.88 23.81
CA ALA A 10 -38.43 -44.41 23.92
C ALA A 10 -37.25 -43.81 24.70
N PHE A 11 -36.15 -44.55 24.93
CA PHE A 11 -35.05 -44.05 25.76
C PHE A 11 -33.64 -44.40 25.28
N VAL A 12 -33.41 -44.40 23.96
CA VAL A 12 -32.03 -44.57 23.40
C VAL A 12 -31.64 -43.43 22.43
N LEU A 13 -32.50 -42.43 22.24
CA LEU A 13 -32.30 -41.34 21.26
C LEU A 13 -31.52 -40.12 21.78
N ALA A 14 -30.59 -40.27 22.74
CA ALA A 14 -29.93 -39.12 23.38
C ALA A 14 -28.42 -39.24 23.67
N ALA A 15 -27.70 -40.22 23.10
CA ALA A 15 -26.26 -40.35 23.42
C ALA A 15 -25.43 -40.98 22.30
N ALA A 16 -25.25 -40.29 21.16
CA ALA A 16 -24.18 -40.64 20.21
C ALA A 16 -23.81 -39.53 19.19
N SER A 17 -24.15 -38.26 19.42
CA SER A 17 -23.83 -37.16 18.49
C SER A 17 -22.60 -36.34 18.92
N LEU A 18 -21.53 -36.99 19.37
CA LEU A 18 -20.27 -36.33 19.74
C LEU A 18 -19.04 -37.03 19.14
N MET A 19 -19.00 -37.18 17.82
CA MET A 19 -17.77 -37.52 17.09
C MET A 19 -17.90 -37.10 15.64
N GLY A 20 -17.42 -35.90 15.30
CA GLY A 20 -17.36 -35.46 13.90
C GLY A 20 -17.37 -33.95 13.68
N ALA A 21 -16.35 -33.23 14.16
CA ALA A 21 -15.97 -31.91 13.63
C ALA A 21 -14.60 -31.48 14.17
N SER A 22 -13.51 -31.96 13.57
CA SER A 22 -12.17 -31.41 13.80
C SER A 22 -11.33 -31.51 12.53
N SER A 23 -11.79 -30.84 11.47
CA SER A 23 -11.02 -30.64 10.24
C SER A 23 -11.44 -29.32 9.58
N ALA A 24 -11.15 -28.19 10.24
CA ALA A 24 -11.29 -26.87 9.64
C ALA A 24 -10.46 -25.81 10.39
N LEU A 25 -9.15 -25.97 10.50
CA LEU A 25 -8.23 -24.86 10.78
C LEU A 25 -6.96 -25.01 9.94
N ALA A 26 -7.10 -24.77 8.63
CA ALA A 26 -5.97 -24.60 7.72
C ALA A 26 -6.32 -23.62 6.59
N ALA A 27 -6.82 -22.43 6.94
CA ALA A 27 -6.93 -21.30 6.03
C ALA A 27 -7.01 -20.01 6.86
N GLY A 28 -5.86 -19.44 7.23
CA GLY A 28 -5.84 -18.12 7.90
C GLY A 28 -4.60 -17.78 8.73
N ALA A 29 -3.66 -18.70 8.94
CA ALA A 29 -2.48 -18.45 9.78
C ALA A 29 -1.29 -17.78 9.05
N THR A 30 -1.40 -17.47 7.76
CA THR A 30 -0.31 -16.89 6.97
C THR A 30 -0.27 -15.36 6.95
N SER A 31 -1.27 -14.65 7.51
CA SER A 31 -1.31 -13.18 7.53
C SER A 31 -0.90 -12.54 8.85
N ILE A 32 -1.05 -13.22 9.99
CA ILE A 32 -0.81 -12.61 11.31
C ILE A 32 0.67 -12.21 11.50
N GLY A 33 1.61 -13.01 10.96
CA GLY A 33 3.05 -12.69 11.01
C GLY A 33 3.49 -11.61 10.02
N ALA A 34 2.87 -11.57 8.83
CA ALA A 34 3.13 -10.53 7.83
C ALA A 34 2.62 -9.16 8.32
N ASP A 35 1.43 -9.11 8.92
CA ASP A 35 0.84 -7.88 9.44
C ASP A 35 1.57 -7.30 10.66
N ALA A 36 2.15 -8.16 11.51
CA ALA A 36 2.94 -7.75 12.66
C ALA A 36 4.31 -7.19 12.24
N SER A 37 4.97 -7.84 11.27
CA SER A 37 6.27 -7.37 10.77
C SER A 37 6.16 -6.07 9.96
N ILE A 38 5.08 -5.89 9.17
CA ILE A 38 4.77 -4.63 8.48
C ILE A 38 4.52 -3.51 9.51
N LEU A 39 3.72 -3.78 10.55
CA LEU A 39 3.45 -2.80 11.62
C LEU A 39 4.71 -2.33 12.33
N GLN A 40 5.61 -3.26 12.65
CA GLN A 40 6.88 -2.93 13.30
C GLN A 40 7.74 -2.06 12.40
N ARG A 41 7.78 -2.36 11.09
CA ARG A 41 8.51 -1.56 10.11
C ARG A 41 7.94 -0.15 9.98
N GLU A 42 6.62 0.00 9.87
CA GLU A 42 5.96 1.32 9.79
C GLU A 42 6.23 2.16 11.03
N ARG A 43 6.22 1.55 12.22
CA ARG A 43 6.55 2.25 13.48
C ARG A 43 8.01 2.64 13.56
N ALA A 44 8.92 1.81 13.04
CA ALA A 44 10.35 2.10 13.04
C ALA A 44 10.69 3.34 12.18
N VAL A 45 9.88 3.66 11.16
CA VAL A 45 10.04 4.91 10.38
C VAL A 45 9.89 6.14 11.29
N CYS A 46 9.01 6.08 12.30
CA CYS A 46 8.79 7.20 13.22
C CYS A 46 9.99 7.50 14.13
N ASP A 47 10.95 6.58 14.27
CA ASP A 47 12.16 6.79 15.08
C ASP A 47 13.28 7.51 14.29
N GLY A 48 13.17 7.60 12.96
CA GLY A 48 14.22 8.13 12.07
C GLY A 48 13.85 9.42 11.33
N ILE A 49 12.76 10.09 11.70
CA ILE A 49 12.25 11.29 11.02
C ILE A 49 12.28 12.52 11.92
N GLN A 50 12.59 13.67 11.32
CA GLN A 50 12.58 14.99 11.97
C GLN A 50 11.15 15.52 12.12
N GLN A 51 10.26 14.75 12.75
CA GLN A 51 8.85 15.07 12.98
C GLN A 51 8.43 14.66 14.41
N ASP A 52 7.29 15.16 14.89
CA ASP A 52 6.72 14.73 16.17
C ASP A 52 6.41 13.23 16.11
N ARG A 53 7.12 12.43 16.93
CA ARG A 53 6.98 10.98 16.98
C ARG A 53 5.57 10.53 17.35
N ALA A 54 4.92 11.22 18.28
CA ALA A 54 3.56 10.89 18.67
C ALA A 54 2.58 11.18 17.53
N ALA A 55 2.79 12.26 16.78
CA ALA A 55 2.04 12.54 15.55
C ALA A 55 2.25 11.45 14.50
N CYS A 56 3.50 11.06 14.22
CA CYS A 56 3.80 9.98 13.28
C CYS A 56 3.09 8.67 13.65
N LEU A 57 3.14 8.26 14.92
CA LEU A 57 2.48 7.03 15.35
C LEU A 57 0.96 7.09 15.23
N ARG A 58 0.34 8.27 15.45
CA ARG A 58 -1.09 8.48 15.23
C ARG A 58 -1.43 8.39 13.74
N GLU A 59 -0.64 9.03 12.88
CA GLU A 59 -0.84 9.02 11.42
C GLU A 59 -0.65 7.62 10.83
N ALA A 60 0.38 6.89 11.26
CA ALA A 60 0.59 5.49 10.87
C ALA A 60 -0.60 4.61 11.31
N GLY A 61 -1.12 4.81 12.52
CA GLY A 61 -2.32 4.13 12.99
C GLY A 61 -3.55 4.43 12.13
N ALA A 62 -3.77 5.71 11.81
CA ALA A 62 -4.87 6.15 10.95
C ALA A 62 -4.76 5.58 9.53
N ALA A 63 -3.56 5.59 8.94
CA ALA A 63 -3.29 5.02 7.63
C ALA A 63 -3.60 3.52 7.58
N ARG A 64 -3.24 2.76 8.62
CA ARG A 64 -3.58 1.34 8.71
C ARG A 64 -5.07 1.09 8.86
N GLN A 65 -5.77 1.94 9.62
CA GLN A 65 -7.22 1.84 9.73
C GLN A 65 -7.89 2.08 8.37
N ALA A 66 -7.50 3.14 7.66
CA ALA A 66 -7.97 3.43 6.31
C ALA A 66 -7.66 2.28 5.34
N ALA A 67 -6.45 1.68 5.42
CA ALA A 67 -6.08 0.51 4.62
C ALA A 67 -7.01 -0.68 4.85
N ARG A 68 -7.35 -0.97 6.12
CA ARG A 68 -8.29 -2.05 6.49
C ARG A 68 -9.72 -1.77 6.02
N GLN A 69 -10.11 -0.50 5.98
CA GLN A 69 -11.43 -0.05 5.50
C GLN A 69 -11.50 0.00 3.96
N GLY A 70 -10.35 -0.04 3.28
CA GLY A 70 -10.29 0.08 1.82
C GLY A 70 -10.32 1.52 1.32
N ASP A 71 -10.13 2.50 2.21
CA ASP A 71 -10.24 3.93 1.90
C ASP A 71 -8.98 4.53 1.29
N LEU A 72 -7.89 3.74 1.20
CA LEU A 72 -6.66 4.18 0.54
C LEU A 72 -6.82 4.13 -0.98
N THR A 73 -7.18 5.26 -1.56
CA THR A 73 -7.21 5.43 -3.02
C THR A 73 -5.92 6.05 -3.54
N SER A 74 -5.53 5.67 -4.75
CA SER A 74 -4.51 6.37 -5.53
C SER A 74 -5.10 6.80 -6.85
N ALA A 75 -4.64 7.92 -7.38
CA ALA A 75 -5.00 8.30 -8.74
C ALA A 75 -4.37 7.32 -9.74
N ALA A 76 -4.89 7.28 -10.96
CA ALA A 76 -4.25 6.49 -12.02
C ALA A 76 -2.81 6.99 -12.25
N PRO A 77 -1.85 6.12 -12.59
CA PRO A 77 -0.48 6.52 -12.92
C PRO A 77 -0.40 7.66 -13.96
N THR A 78 -1.32 7.63 -14.93
CA THR A 78 -1.46 8.67 -15.96
C THR A 78 -1.83 10.03 -15.40
N SER A 79 -2.61 10.11 -14.33
CA SER A 79 -2.95 11.37 -13.67
C SER A 79 -1.73 12.02 -13.03
N TYR A 80 -0.83 11.24 -12.43
CA TYR A 80 0.41 11.78 -11.85
C TYR A 80 1.33 12.34 -12.94
N GLU A 81 1.47 11.65 -14.07
CA GLU A 81 2.25 12.14 -15.21
C GLU A 81 1.64 13.41 -15.81
N GLN A 82 0.33 13.44 -16.02
CA GLN A 82 -0.38 14.63 -16.51
C GLN A 82 -0.17 15.83 -15.58
N ASN A 83 -0.32 15.64 -14.27
CA ASN A 83 -0.06 16.69 -13.28
C ASN A 83 1.42 17.13 -13.30
N ALA A 84 2.34 16.20 -13.59
CA ALA A 84 3.75 16.53 -13.71
C ALA A 84 4.05 17.40 -14.93
N LEU A 85 3.47 17.05 -16.09
CA LEU A 85 3.65 17.79 -17.34
C LEU A 85 2.87 19.11 -17.37
N ALA A 86 1.73 19.18 -16.69
CA ALA A 86 0.95 20.42 -16.57
C ALA A 86 1.77 21.56 -15.96
N ARG A 87 2.73 21.26 -15.07
CA ARG A 87 3.65 22.25 -14.50
C ARG A 87 4.58 22.87 -15.56
N CYS A 88 4.89 22.15 -16.63
CA CYS A 88 5.72 22.67 -17.72
C CYS A 88 5.00 23.69 -18.60
N ASN A 89 3.66 23.79 -18.52
CA ASN A 89 2.90 24.79 -19.26
C ASN A 89 3.21 26.23 -18.83
N LEU A 90 3.77 26.41 -17.62
CA LEU A 90 4.20 27.72 -17.10
C LEU A 90 5.53 28.20 -17.71
N GLN A 91 6.26 27.32 -18.41
CA GLN A 91 7.54 27.66 -19.01
C GLN A 91 7.35 28.41 -20.34
N PRO A 92 8.30 29.29 -20.72
CA PRO A 92 8.37 29.85 -22.06
C PRO A 92 8.30 28.74 -23.13
N PRO A 93 7.72 29.00 -24.32
CA PRO A 93 7.58 27.98 -25.36
C PRO A 93 8.88 27.28 -25.73
N THR A 94 10.01 28.01 -25.72
CA THR A 94 11.36 27.50 -26.01
C THR A 94 11.90 26.55 -24.94
N GLU A 95 11.43 26.67 -23.70
CA GLU A 95 11.91 25.88 -22.55
C GLU A 95 10.99 24.71 -22.20
N ARG A 96 9.75 24.72 -22.72
CA ARG A 96 8.74 23.71 -22.39
C ARG A 96 9.19 22.29 -22.73
N VAL A 97 9.78 22.09 -23.90
CA VAL A 97 10.27 20.78 -24.35
C VAL A 97 11.35 20.25 -23.40
N ALA A 98 12.26 21.13 -22.95
CA ALA A 98 13.29 20.76 -21.98
C ALA A 98 12.71 20.43 -20.60
N CYS A 99 11.72 21.19 -20.13
CA CYS A 99 11.00 20.88 -18.89
C CYS A 99 10.33 19.51 -18.97
N GLU A 100 9.60 19.22 -20.05
CA GLU A 100 8.92 17.94 -20.22
C GLU A 100 9.91 16.77 -20.26
N ALA A 101 11.03 16.93 -20.98
CA ALA A 101 12.09 15.93 -21.03
C ALA A 101 12.66 15.62 -19.63
N ARG A 102 12.91 16.66 -18.82
CA ARG A 102 13.37 16.54 -17.42
C ARG A 102 12.34 15.82 -16.54
N MET A 103 11.05 16.14 -16.71
CA MET A 103 9.98 15.52 -15.93
C MET A 103 9.78 14.05 -16.31
N ARG A 104 9.89 13.70 -17.59
CA ARG A 104 9.85 12.32 -18.09
C ARG A 104 11.14 11.53 -17.79
N GLY A 105 12.23 12.21 -17.43
CA GLY A 105 13.53 11.56 -17.21
C GLY A 105 14.20 11.09 -18.51
N THR A 106 13.83 11.68 -19.65
CA THR A 106 14.42 11.34 -20.95
C THR A 106 15.73 12.11 -21.18
N GLY A 107 16.59 11.62 -22.07
CA GLY A 107 17.87 12.25 -22.39
C GLY A 107 18.92 12.07 -21.29
N MET A 108 19.85 13.02 -21.16
CA MET A 108 20.86 13.02 -20.09
C MET A 108 20.28 13.66 -18.83
N THR A 109 19.31 12.99 -18.21
CA THR A 109 18.65 13.45 -16.99
C THR A 109 19.12 12.65 -15.77
N SER A 110 19.61 13.34 -14.74
CA SER A 110 19.90 12.77 -13.42
C SER A 110 18.84 13.17 -12.40
N VAL A 111 18.64 12.33 -11.39
CA VAL A 111 17.74 12.61 -10.26
C VAL A 111 18.49 12.36 -8.97
N GLU A 112 18.49 13.37 -8.09
CA GLU A 112 19.15 13.32 -6.79
C GLU A 112 18.18 13.67 -5.66
N GLY A 113 18.39 13.12 -4.47
CA GLY A 113 17.59 13.38 -3.27
C GLY A 113 16.56 12.28 -2.97
N SER A 114 15.63 12.58 -2.06
CA SER A 114 14.55 11.69 -1.68
C SER A 114 13.35 12.47 -1.14
N VAL A 115 12.16 11.86 -1.22
CA VAL A 115 10.94 12.47 -0.67
C VAL A 115 11.08 12.71 0.85
N LEU A 116 11.60 11.74 1.59
CA LEU A 116 11.84 11.89 3.03
C LEU A 116 12.93 12.91 3.35
N GLY A 117 13.92 13.07 2.45
CA GLY A 117 14.99 14.05 2.57
C GLY A 117 14.60 15.47 2.13
N GLY A 118 13.33 15.72 1.79
CA GLY A 118 12.81 17.05 1.48
C GLY A 118 12.62 17.36 0.00
N GLY A 119 13.00 16.46 -0.92
CA GLY A 119 12.72 16.65 -2.34
C GLY A 119 13.59 15.83 -3.28
N LEU A 120 13.21 15.90 -4.56
CA LEU A 120 13.98 15.36 -5.68
C LEU A 120 14.41 16.51 -6.58
N ILE A 121 15.71 16.60 -6.85
CA ILE A 121 16.28 17.51 -7.84
C ILE A 121 16.46 16.74 -9.13
N ARG A 122 16.07 17.36 -10.25
CA ARG A 122 16.21 16.79 -11.59
C ARG A 122 17.06 17.73 -12.42
N GLU A 123 18.14 17.22 -12.98
CA GLU A 123 19.02 17.97 -13.85
C GLU A 123 19.04 17.32 -15.22
N THR A 124 18.98 18.12 -16.28
CA THR A 124 19.07 17.63 -17.66
C THR A 124 20.14 18.43 -18.38
N VAL A 125 21.15 17.74 -18.91
CA VAL A 125 22.21 18.37 -19.70
C VAL A 125 21.82 18.30 -21.18
N THR A 126 21.65 19.47 -21.81
CA THR A 126 21.36 19.58 -23.24
C THR A 126 22.62 20.09 -23.95
N PRO A 127 23.32 19.25 -24.73
CA PRO A 127 24.48 19.69 -25.49
C PRO A 127 24.02 20.58 -26.64
N ILE A 128 24.65 21.74 -26.77
CA ILE A 128 24.47 22.62 -27.93
C ILE A 128 25.48 22.23 -29.01
N THR A 129 25.02 22.08 -30.25
CA THR A 129 25.91 21.89 -31.40
C THR A 129 26.69 23.18 -31.65
N PRO A 130 28.01 23.12 -31.91
CA PRO A 130 28.76 24.31 -32.31
C PRO A 130 28.13 24.93 -33.56
N GLY A 131 27.59 26.15 -33.44
CA GLY A 131 26.96 26.90 -34.53
C GLY A 131 25.44 27.09 -34.44
N SER A 132 24.74 26.54 -33.44
CA SER A 132 23.29 26.73 -33.26
C SER A 132 22.89 27.85 -32.28
N VAL A 133 23.86 28.68 -31.85
CA VAL A 133 23.60 29.91 -31.10
C VAL A 133 23.61 31.06 -32.11
N GLN A 134 22.42 31.48 -32.54
CA GLN A 134 22.25 32.64 -33.41
C GLN A 134 21.17 33.55 -32.85
#